data_AF-A0A485L6B3-F1
#
_entry.id   AF-A0A485L6B3-F1
#
_cell.length_a   1.000
_cell.length_b   1.000
_cell.length_c   1.000
_cell.angle_alpha   90.00
_cell.angle_beta   90.00
_cell.angle_gamma   90.00
#
_symmetry.space_group_name_H-M   'P 1'
#
loop_
_entity.id
_entity.type
_entity.pdbx_description
1 polymer ?
#
loop_
_entity_poly.entity_id
_entity_poly.type
_entity_poly.pdbx_seq_one_letter_code
_entity_poly.pdbx_strand_id
1 'polypeptide(L)'
;MMPNFGEDNAFDPAVACEEPLLEPHMTNLSHELPRKPRINSADRACLLVFCIVGLSVCFAGPTLLYRDPSQASFFTHTVSTTSATTYTSMPLHLTWHAWEEPWNTSRPAMTSVNISSFPPFPIYQYVFYSTILDSSLKQTLLGFSDQPSEMLVFLLDAGNLVPMADHEGGSAYLTSAAAAPTLILVNPLRGHRIRSVLIDDVPPMNWTCTPGLVGEQLQIFNPPTMHLVTWALANATHGHVPFTWFRASFDGPPRAQRVLRLRGHGLTRGHIYFNGVSLGRYCATAARLEYTVTTQAENVIVLVEELTGSIATIDVTLSQPAEARAVAETETSIY
;
A
#
# COMPACT_ATOMS: atom_id res chain seq x y z
N MET A 1 39.95 54.35 14.47
CA MET A 1 38.58 54.85 14.76
C MET A 1 37.77 53.66 15.25
N MET A 2 37.62 53.54 16.56
CA MET A 2 36.76 52.53 17.22
C MET A 2 35.55 53.26 17.81
N PRO A 3 34.33 52.71 17.80
CA PRO A 3 33.23 53.26 18.58
C PRO A 3 33.09 52.56 19.94
N ASN A 4 32.82 53.41 20.93
CA ASN A 4 32.47 53.15 22.32
C ASN A 4 31.31 52.17 22.49
N PHE A 5 31.44 51.26 23.45
CA PHE A 5 30.31 50.64 24.14
C PHE A 5 29.96 51.50 25.35
N GLY A 6 28.78 52.11 25.32
CA GLY A 6 28.18 52.87 26.41
C GLY A 6 27.10 52.04 27.11
N GLU A 7 27.16 52.13 28.43
CA GLU A 7 26.36 51.54 29.50
C GLU A 7 24.85 51.83 29.49
N ASP A 8 24.17 51.03 30.32
CA ASP A 8 22.94 51.28 31.07
C ASP A 8 21.58 51.23 30.35
N ASN A 9 20.85 50.15 30.62
CA ASN A 9 19.40 50.22 30.78
C ASN A 9 18.94 49.34 31.95
N ALA A 10 18.41 50.03 32.95
CA ALA A 10 17.78 49.50 34.15
C ALA A 10 16.56 48.64 33.82
N PHE A 11 16.44 47.50 34.49
CA PHE A 11 15.25 46.66 34.49
C PHE A 11 14.22 47.25 35.45
N ASP A 12 13.04 47.56 34.92
CA ASP A 12 11.87 48.05 35.65
C ASP A 12 10.92 46.87 35.94
N PRO A 13 10.72 46.43 37.19
CA PRO A 13 9.89 45.27 37.50
C PRO A 13 8.50 45.71 38.01
N ALA A 14 7.59 46.08 37.12
CA ALA A 14 6.18 46.26 37.50
C ALA A 14 5.23 46.29 36.29
N VAL A 15 4.86 45.12 35.76
CA VAL A 15 3.59 44.98 35.03
C VAL A 15 2.90 43.71 35.51
N ALA A 16 2.02 43.90 36.49
CA ALA A 16 1.07 42.89 36.94
C ALA A 16 0.03 42.69 35.84
N CYS A 17 0.01 41.49 35.24
CA CYS A 17 -1.12 41.05 34.43
C CYS A 17 -2.29 40.75 35.36
N GLU A 18 -3.29 41.63 35.35
CA GLU A 18 -4.61 41.37 35.93
C GLU A 18 -5.27 40.22 35.15
N GLU A 19 -5.40 39.08 35.82
CA GLU A 19 -6.11 37.90 35.38
C GLU A 19 -7.62 38.13 35.60
N PRO A 20 -8.50 37.96 34.59
CA PRO A 20 -9.93 38.18 34.77
C PRO A 20 -10.52 37.09 35.67
N LEU A 21 -10.85 37.51 36.89
CA LEU A 21 -11.64 36.81 37.90
C LEU A 21 -12.95 36.26 37.31
N LEU A 22 -13.00 34.96 37.08
CA LEU A 22 -14.25 34.21 36.91
C LEU A 22 -14.93 34.09 38.28
N GLU A 23 -16.07 34.76 38.44
CA GLU A 23 -16.89 34.72 39.64
C GLU A 23 -17.39 33.30 39.98
N PRO A 24 -17.36 32.88 41.25
CA PRO A 24 -17.80 31.56 41.67
C PRO A 24 -19.29 31.58 42.04
N HIS A 25 -20.18 31.47 41.05
CA HIS A 25 -21.64 31.35 41.29
C HIS A 25 -22.16 29.91 41.07
N MET A 26 -21.52 28.91 41.70
CA MET A 26 -22.02 27.53 41.74
C MET A 26 -21.86 26.87 43.12
N THR A 27 -22.45 27.49 44.14
CA THR A 27 -22.71 26.84 45.43
C THR A 27 -24.13 26.29 45.43
N ASN A 28 -24.36 25.08 44.90
CA ASN A 28 -25.46 24.15 45.28
C ASN A 28 -25.67 22.94 44.32
N LEU A 29 -24.63 22.45 43.64
CA LEU A 29 -24.70 21.21 42.84
C LEU A 29 -23.76 20.12 43.38
N SER A 30 -23.52 20.09 44.68
CA SER A 30 -22.55 19.18 45.32
C SER A 30 -23.11 17.84 45.78
N HIS A 31 -24.36 17.48 45.45
CA HIS A 31 -25.00 16.32 46.08
C HIS A 31 -25.18 15.05 45.25
N GLU A 32 -24.88 15.01 43.94
CA GLU A 32 -25.00 13.78 43.14
C GLU A 32 -23.98 13.65 42.00
N LEU A 33 -22.76 14.20 42.13
CA LEU A 33 -21.70 13.83 41.19
C LEU A 33 -21.25 12.38 41.49
N PRO A 34 -21.29 11.47 40.51
CA PRO A 34 -20.85 10.09 40.71
C PRO A 34 -19.41 10.10 41.20
N ARG A 35 -19.21 9.59 42.42
CA ARG A 35 -17.88 9.55 43.04
C ARG A 35 -16.95 8.80 42.10
N LYS A 36 -15.85 9.45 41.73
CA LYS A 36 -14.78 8.86 40.93
C LYS A 36 -14.44 7.47 41.51
N PRO A 37 -14.60 6.39 40.74
CA PRO A 37 -14.34 5.04 41.26
C PRO A 37 -12.91 4.99 41.79
N ARG A 38 -12.76 4.61 43.06
CA ARG A 38 -11.45 4.40 43.68
C ARG A 38 -10.86 3.11 43.13
N ILE A 39 -10.13 3.24 42.03
CA ILE A 39 -9.30 2.18 41.45
C ILE A 39 -8.28 1.78 42.52
N ASN A 40 -8.40 0.56 43.04
CA ASN A 40 -7.48 0.01 44.02
C ASN A 40 -6.12 -0.29 43.37
N SER A 41 -5.10 -0.59 44.16
CA SER A 41 -3.75 -0.86 43.63
C SER A 41 -3.70 -2.06 42.68
N ALA A 42 -4.57 -3.05 42.85
CA ALA A 42 -4.64 -4.23 41.99
C ALA A 42 -5.22 -3.89 40.60
N ASP A 43 -6.27 -3.06 40.54
CA ASP A 43 -6.86 -2.60 39.28
C ASP A 43 -5.85 -1.78 38.45
N ARG A 44 -4.98 -0.99 39.12
CA ARG A 44 -3.90 -0.25 38.45
C ARG A 44 -2.85 -1.18 37.87
N ALA A 45 -2.46 -2.22 38.61
CA ALA A 45 -1.52 -3.22 38.12
C ALA A 45 -2.10 -4.01 36.93
N CYS A 46 -3.40 -4.35 36.98
CA CYS A 46 -4.09 -5.00 35.89
C CYS A 46 -4.12 -4.14 34.62
N LEU A 47 -4.51 -2.86 34.75
CA LEU A 47 -4.47 -1.92 33.63
C LEU A 47 -3.05 -1.73 33.08
N LEU A 48 -2.03 -1.68 33.93
CA LEU A 48 -0.63 -1.59 33.50
C LEU A 48 -0.24 -2.83 32.68
N VAL A 49 -0.59 -4.03 33.13
CA VAL A 49 -0.31 -5.28 32.39
C VAL A 49 -1.06 -5.30 31.06
N PHE A 50 -2.34 -4.91 31.02
CA PHE A 50 -3.09 -4.81 29.77
C PHE A 50 -2.52 -3.75 28.82
N CYS A 51 -2.04 -2.61 29.34
CA CYS A 51 -1.35 -1.61 28.54
C CYS A 51 0.00 -2.13 28.03
N ILE A 52 0.80 -2.81 28.86
CA ILE A 52 2.10 -3.37 28.44
C ILE A 52 1.89 -4.49 27.42
N VAL A 53 0.93 -5.38 27.64
CA VAL A 53 0.61 -6.48 26.71
C VAL A 53 0.02 -5.92 25.42
N GLY A 54 -0.94 -5.00 25.51
CA GLY A 54 -1.53 -4.33 24.34
C GLY A 54 -0.49 -3.55 23.54
N LEU A 55 0.36 -2.76 24.20
CA LEU A 55 1.48 -2.08 23.55
C LEU A 55 2.50 -3.07 23.00
N SER A 56 2.76 -4.20 23.67
CA SER A 56 3.66 -5.24 23.14
C SER A 56 3.07 -5.92 21.91
N VAL A 57 1.76 -6.08 21.80
CA VAL A 57 1.11 -6.60 20.58
C VAL A 57 1.10 -5.54 19.47
N CYS A 58 1.04 -4.25 19.81
CA CYS A 58 1.15 -3.16 18.84
C CYS A 58 2.59 -2.92 18.36
N PHE A 59 3.60 -3.07 19.23
CA PHE A 59 5.02 -2.83 18.91
C PHE A 59 5.78 -4.10 18.49
N ALA A 60 5.36 -5.26 19.00
CA ALA A 60 5.80 -6.60 18.59
C ALA A 60 4.64 -7.37 17.93
N GLY A 61 3.83 -6.67 17.12
CA GLY A 61 3.17 -7.31 15.98
C GLY A 61 4.22 -8.10 15.19
N PRO A 62 3.84 -9.17 14.46
CA PRO A 62 4.76 -10.16 13.94
C PRO A 62 5.92 -9.43 13.30
N THR A 63 7.10 -9.58 13.91
CA THR A 63 8.32 -8.89 13.54
C THR A 63 8.70 -9.37 12.15
N LEU A 64 8.01 -8.84 11.14
CA LEU A 64 8.54 -8.68 9.81
C LEU A 64 9.78 -7.84 10.02
N LEU A 65 10.92 -8.53 9.97
CA LEU A 65 12.22 -7.94 9.69
C LEU A 65 11.99 -6.77 8.73
N TYR A 66 12.09 -5.55 9.27
CA TYR A 66 12.04 -4.33 8.50
C TYR A 66 13.28 -4.33 7.61
N ARG A 67 13.16 -4.98 6.46
CA ARG A 67 14.15 -4.93 5.40
C ARG A 67 13.90 -3.61 4.70
N ASP A 68 14.85 -2.71 4.87
CA ASP A 68 14.87 -1.41 4.20
C ASP A 68 14.58 -1.58 2.69
N PRO A 69 13.45 -1.05 2.18
CA PRO A 69 13.11 -1.15 0.76
C PRO A 69 13.96 -0.22 -0.11
N SER A 70 14.83 0.63 0.45
CA SER A 70 15.73 1.50 -0.32
C SER A 70 16.88 0.74 -1.02
N GLN A 71 17.01 -0.58 -0.81
CA GLN A 71 17.93 -1.44 -1.57
C GLN A 71 17.29 -2.30 -2.66
N ALA A 72 16.06 -2.00 -3.09
CA ALA A 72 15.59 -2.47 -4.38
C ALA A 72 16.22 -1.58 -5.48
N SER A 73 17.47 -1.86 -5.82
CA SER A 73 18.14 -1.25 -6.97
C SER A 73 17.36 -1.62 -8.24
N PHE A 74 16.59 -0.66 -8.75
CA PHE A 74 16.00 -0.71 -10.10
C PHE A 74 17.15 -0.63 -11.11
N PHE A 75 17.59 -1.78 -11.61
CA PHE A 75 18.37 -1.85 -12.84
C PHE A 75 17.39 -1.90 -14.02
N THR A 76 17.08 -0.74 -14.59
CA THR A 76 16.56 -0.66 -15.96
C THR A 76 17.72 -0.94 -16.93
N HIS A 77 17.99 -2.22 -17.16
CA HIS A 77 18.91 -2.65 -18.21
C HIS A 77 18.17 -2.71 -19.55
N THR A 78 18.32 -1.68 -20.38
CA THR A 78 18.04 -1.78 -21.81
C THR A 78 19.17 -2.59 -22.44
N VAL A 79 18.96 -3.88 -22.64
CA VAL A 79 19.91 -4.76 -23.34
C VAL A 79 19.42 -4.96 -24.77
N SER A 80 20.04 -4.22 -25.69
CA SER A 80 20.15 -4.60 -27.10
C SER A 80 21.46 -5.34 -27.26
N THR A 81 21.42 -6.67 -27.35
CA THR A 81 22.56 -7.46 -27.85
C THR A 81 22.09 -8.74 -28.55
N THR A 82 22.32 -8.76 -29.85
CA THR A 82 22.33 -9.92 -30.74
C THR A 82 23.53 -10.81 -30.44
N SER A 83 23.36 -11.75 -29.51
CA SER A 83 24.20 -12.94 -29.39
C SER A 83 23.41 -13.99 -28.61
N ALA A 84 22.97 -15.03 -29.30
CA ALA A 84 22.06 -16.04 -28.79
C ALA A 84 22.79 -16.98 -27.82
N THR A 85 22.98 -16.56 -26.57
CA THR A 85 23.27 -17.48 -25.46
C THR A 85 21.98 -18.25 -25.17
N THR A 86 21.97 -19.54 -25.47
CA THR A 86 20.83 -20.43 -25.18
C THR A 86 20.74 -20.62 -23.67
N TYR A 87 19.96 -19.78 -23.00
CA TYR A 87 19.59 -19.97 -21.61
C TYR A 87 18.75 -21.24 -21.50
N THR A 88 19.12 -22.17 -20.61
CA THR A 88 18.25 -23.27 -20.20
C THR A 88 17.15 -22.70 -19.30
N SER A 89 16.16 -22.05 -19.92
CA SER A 89 14.96 -21.60 -19.23
C SER A 89 14.02 -22.78 -19.03
N MET A 90 13.65 -23.06 -17.78
CA MET A 90 12.61 -24.03 -17.47
C MET A 90 11.26 -23.29 -17.40
N PRO A 91 10.32 -23.52 -18.32
CA PRO A 91 8.97 -23.01 -18.18
C PRO A 91 8.28 -23.64 -16.96
N LEU A 92 7.59 -22.83 -16.17
CA LEU A 92 6.79 -23.30 -15.04
C LEU A 92 5.34 -23.41 -15.47
N HIS A 93 4.79 -24.63 -15.42
CA HIS A 93 3.36 -24.86 -15.60
C HIS A 93 2.66 -24.65 -14.26
N LEU A 94 2.18 -23.42 -14.04
CA LEU A 94 1.60 -23.00 -12.77
C LEU A 94 0.08 -23.17 -12.76
N THR A 95 -0.44 -23.77 -11.70
CA THR A 95 -1.87 -23.74 -11.38
C THR A 95 -2.15 -22.52 -10.53
N TRP A 96 -2.90 -21.57 -11.08
CA TRP A 96 -3.23 -20.33 -10.41
C TRP A 96 -4.50 -20.46 -9.59
N HIS A 97 -4.47 -19.87 -8.40
CA HIS A 97 -5.64 -19.64 -7.56
C HIS A 97 -5.87 -18.15 -7.40
N ALA A 98 -7.12 -17.74 -7.25
CA ALA A 98 -7.54 -16.36 -7.09
C ALA A 98 -8.28 -16.13 -5.77
N TRP A 99 -8.13 -14.94 -5.22
CA TRP A 99 -8.96 -14.41 -4.14
C TRP A 99 -9.31 -12.95 -4.46
N GLU A 100 -10.59 -12.67 -4.58
CA GLU A 100 -11.11 -11.33 -4.86
C GLU A 100 -11.29 -10.57 -3.55
N GLU A 101 -10.76 -9.34 -3.49
CA GLU A 101 -10.84 -8.55 -2.26
C GLU A 101 -12.27 -8.02 -2.04
N PRO A 102 -12.88 -8.29 -0.87
CA PRO A 102 -14.20 -7.76 -0.58
C PRO A 102 -14.13 -6.27 -0.25
N TRP A 103 -14.66 -5.43 -1.14
CA TRP A 103 -14.72 -3.97 -1.01
C TRP A 103 -15.46 -3.47 0.22
N ASN A 104 -16.42 -4.24 0.72
CA ASN A 104 -17.27 -3.93 1.86
C ASN A 104 -16.67 -4.38 3.21
N THR A 105 -15.42 -4.88 3.22
CA THR A 105 -14.77 -5.31 4.46
C THR A 105 -14.50 -4.10 5.35
N SER A 106 -14.86 -4.21 6.63
CA SER A 106 -14.51 -3.21 7.63
C SER A 106 -12.98 -3.09 7.72
N ARG A 107 -12.46 -1.90 7.45
CA ARG A 107 -11.03 -1.58 7.54
C ARG A 107 -10.85 -0.41 8.49
N PRO A 108 -9.70 -0.32 9.18
CA PRO A 108 -9.34 0.89 9.90
C PRO A 108 -9.41 2.09 8.94
N ALA A 109 -10.14 3.12 9.33
CA ALA A 109 -10.35 4.30 8.51
C ALA A 109 -10.17 5.57 9.34
N MET A 110 -9.71 6.63 8.70
CA MET A 110 -9.56 7.96 9.28
C MET A 110 -10.34 8.96 8.46
N THR A 111 -10.97 9.94 9.08
CA THR A 111 -11.65 11.02 8.35
C THR A 111 -10.90 12.34 8.50
N SER A 112 -10.94 13.16 7.46
CA SER A 112 -10.40 14.52 7.50
C SER A 112 -11.10 15.41 6.49
N VAL A 113 -11.12 16.72 6.76
CA VAL A 113 -11.64 17.70 5.79
C VAL A 113 -10.73 17.80 4.57
N ASN A 114 -9.42 17.57 4.72
CA ASN A 114 -8.44 17.68 3.65
C ASN A 114 -7.64 16.38 3.51
N ILE A 115 -7.47 15.91 2.26
CA ILE A 115 -6.69 14.73 1.91
C ILE A 115 -5.22 14.84 2.32
N SER A 116 -4.63 16.05 2.32
CA SER A 116 -3.24 16.25 2.72
C SER A 116 -3.00 16.05 4.22
N SER A 117 -4.06 16.04 5.04
CA SER A 117 -3.97 15.92 6.49
C SER A 117 -3.72 14.49 6.97
N PHE A 118 -3.92 13.48 6.11
CA PHE A 118 -3.67 12.09 6.50
C PHE A 118 -2.18 11.82 6.65
N PRO A 119 -1.74 11.11 7.71
CA PRO A 119 -0.32 10.76 7.90
C PRO A 119 0.20 9.86 6.77
N PRO A 120 1.53 9.72 6.60
CA PRO A 120 2.07 8.72 5.69
C PRO A 120 1.84 7.30 6.24
N PHE A 121 1.65 6.34 5.34
CA PHE A 121 1.44 4.92 5.68
C PHE A 121 2.52 4.03 5.04
N PRO A 122 3.78 4.08 5.53
CA PRO A 122 4.93 3.48 4.84
C PRO A 122 4.92 1.94 4.78
N ILE A 123 4.07 1.30 5.58
CA ILE A 123 3.97 -0.16 5.68
C ILE A 123 3.14 -0.73 4.52
N TYR A 124 2.13 0.00 4.08
CA TYR A 124 1.20 -0.44 3.03
C TYR A 124 1.68 0.04 1.66
N GLN A 125 1.46 -0.79 0.65
CA GLN A 125 1.67 -0.41 -0.74
C GLN A 125 0.52 0.44 -1.25
N TYR A 126 -0.70 0.15 -0.80
CA TYR A 126 -1.89 0.85 -1.24
C TYR A 126 -2.45 1.75 -0.14
N VAL A 127 -2.87 2.96 -0.51
CA VAL A 127 -3.68 3.82 0.35
C VAL A 127 -4.90 4.27 -0.42
N PHE A 128 -6.07 4.07 0.17
CA PHE A 128 -7.35 4.42 -0.41
C PHE A 128 -7.85 5.72 0.20
N TYR A 129 -8.19 6.68 -0.63
CA TYR A 129 -8.89 7.90 -0.23
C TYR A 129 -10.26 7.90 -0.87
N SER A 130 -11.31 8.10 -0.10
CA SER A 130 -12.66 8.15 -0.61
C SER A 130 -13.45 9.34 -0.12
N THR A 131 -14.39 9.78 -0.94
CA THR A 131 -15.36 10.81 -0.58
C THR A 131 -16.67 10.55 -1.32
N ILE A 132 -17.80 10.88 -0.68
CA ILE A 132 -19.12 10.72 -1.28
C ILE A 132 -19.40 11.98 -2.10
N LEU A 133 -19.76 11.78 -3.38
CA LEU A 133 -20.11 12.87 -4.28
C LEU A 133 -21.58 13.26 -4.10
N ASP A 134 -21.89 14.53 -4.32
CA ASP A 134 -23.27 14.99 -4.34
C ASP A 134 -24.00 14.42 -5.57
N SER A 135 -25.18 13.85 -5.33
CA SER A 135 -26.20 13.44 -6.30
C SER A 135 -26.46 14.43 -7.44
N SER A 136 -26.27 15.73 -7.18
CA SER A 136 -26.53 16.81 -8.13
C SER A 136 -25.50 16.86 -9.26
N LEU A 137 -24.33 16.26 -9.05
CA LEU A 137 -23.19 16.23 -9.96
C LEU A 137 -23.34 15.08 -10.98
N LYS A 138 -24.01 15.35 -12.10
CA LYS A 138 -24.19 14.36 -13.19
C LYS A 138 -22.93 14.17 -14.04
N GLN A 139 -22.12 15.22 -14.15
CA GLN A 139 -20.85 15.25 -14.85
C GLN A 139 -19.91 16.14 -14.06
N THR A 140 -18.77 15.61 -13.68
CA THR A 140 -17.79 16.37 -12.89
C THR A 140 -16.40 16.19 -13.46
N LEU A 141 -15.69 17.30 -13.57
CA LEU A 141 -14.27 17.34 -13.81
C LEU A 141 -13.50 17.16 -12.50
N LEU A 142 -12.72 16.09 -12.41
CA LEU A 142 -11.70 15.94 -11.38
C LEU A 142 -10.45 16.68 -11.82
N GLY A 143 -9.90 17.53 -10.96
CA GLY A 143 -8.61 18.17 -11.13
C GLY A 143 -7.64 17.75 -10.02
N PHE A 144 -6.40 17.44 -10.37
CA PHE A 144 -5.35 17.12 -9.42
C PHE A 144 -4.25 18.18 -9.45
N SER A 145 -3.85 18.70 -8.28
CA SER A 145 -2.78 19.71 -8.20
C SER A 145 -1.40 19.13 -8.49
N ASP A 146 -1.16 17.92 -8.00
CA ASP A 146 0.00 17.10 -8.31
C ASP A 146 -0.48 15.91 -9.13
N GLN A 147 0.23 15.56 -10.21
CA GLN A 147 -0.06 14.40 -11.03
C GLN A 147 0.78 13.20 -10.58
N PRO A 148 0.32 12.36 -9.64
CA PRO A 148 0.92 11.06 -9.46
C PRO A 148 0.64 10.26 -10.73
N SER A 149 1.69 9.98 -11.52
CA SER A 149 1.63 9.23 -12.78
C SER A 149 1.03 7.82 -12.64
N GLU A 150 0.84 7.33 -11.41
CA GLU A 150 0.37 5.98 -11.11
C GLU A 150 -0.85 5.94 -10.18
N MET A 151 -1.57 7.04 -9.96
CA MET A 151 -2.80 6.97 -9.16
C MET A 151 -3.92 6.28 -9.94
N LEU A 152 -4.71 5.48 -9.23
CA LEU A 152 -5.90 4.85 -9.78
C LEU A 152 -7.12 5.63 -9.31
N VAL A 153 -8.01 5.96 -10.24
CA VAL A 153 -9.28 6.59 -9.93
C VAL A 153 -10.38 5.59 -10.21
N PHE A 154 -11.20 5.33 -9.20
CA PHE A 154 -12.37 4.49 -9.31
C PHE A 154 -13.61 5.25 -8.88
N LEU A 155 -14.71 4.89 -9.49
CA LEU A 155 -16.04 5.30 -9.08
C LEU A 155 -16.78 4.08 -8.55
N LEU A 156 -17.24 4.14 -7.30
CA LEU A 156 -18.13 3.14 -6.74
C LEU A 156 -19.58 3.58 -6.97
N ASP A 157 -20.22 2.96 -7.96
CA ASP A 157 -21.60 3.25 -8.39
C ASP A 157 -22.48 2.01 -8.16
N ALA A 158 -23.50 2.16 -7.31
CA ALA A 158 -24.42 1.08 -6.92
C ALA A 158 -23.72 -0.21 -6.44
N GLY A 159 -22.56 -0.07 -5.78
CA GLY A 159 -21.75 -1.19 -5.28
C GLY A 159 -20.77 -1.79 -6.29
N ASN A 160 -20.78 -1.30 -7.53
CA ASN A 160 -19.83 -1.73 -8.57
C ASN A 160 -18.66 -0.75 -8.63
N LEU A 161 -17.44 -1.29 -8.57
CA LEU A 161 -16.23 -0.49 -8.72
C LEU A 161 -15.87 -0.36 -10.20
N VAL A 162 -15.95 0.86 -10.72
CA VAL A 162 -15.66 1.15 -12.13
C VAL A 162 -14.30 1.86 -12.22
N PRO A 163 -13.27 1.26 -12.87
CA PRO A 163 -12.01 1.95 -13.11
C PRO A 163 -12.24 3.08 -14.12
N MET A 164 -11.70 4.27 -13.80
CA MET A 164 -11.72 5.39 -14.73
C MET A 164 -10.53 5.27 -15.68
N ALA A 165 -10.81 5.20 -16.97
CA ALA A 165 -9.87 4.72 -17.99
C ALA A 165 -8.77 5.72 -18.37
N ASP A 166 -8.92 7.01 -18.08
CA ASP A 166 -7.96 8.02 -18.52
C ASP A 166 -7.76 9.13 -17.49
N HIS A 167 -6.53 9.21 -16.99
CA HIS A 167 -5.94 10.42 -16.44
C HIS A 167 -4.76 10.75 -17.35
N GLU A 168 -5.03 11.30 -18.52
CA GLU A 168 -4.02 12.01 -19.29
C GLU A 168 -4.13 13.50 -18.92
N GLY A 169 -3.07 14.06 -18.34
CA GLY A 169 -2.96 15.50 -18.14
C GLY A 169 -3.59 16.09 -16.89
N GLY A 170 -3.81 15.32 -15.81
CA GLY A 170 -4.17 15.90 -14.51
C GLY A 170 -5.66 16.03 -14.25
N SER A 171 -6.48 15.52 -15.16
CA SER A 171 -7.93 15.57 -15.03
C SER A 171 -8.60 14.27 -15.46
N ALA A 172 -9.78 14.02 -14.89
CA ALA A 172 -10.63 12.90 -15.26
C ALA A 172 -12.09 13.32 -15.24
N TYR A 173 -12.87 12.88 -16.22
CA TYR A 173 -14.32 13.14 -16.26
C TYR A 173 -15.08 12.01 -15.58
N LEU A 174 -15.94 12.36 -14.62
CA LEU A 174 -16.81 11.42 -13.93
C LEU A 174 -18.22 11.49 -14.51
N THR A 175 -18.79 10.33 -14.78
CA THR A 175 -20.21 10.16 -15.09
C THR A 175 -20.77 9.06 -14.21
N SER A 176 -21.80 9.36 -13.43
CA SER A 176 -22.48 8.38 -12.57
C SER A 176 -23.99 8.47 -12.73
N ALA A 177 -24.66 7.34 -12.60
CA ALA A 177 -26.12 7.29 -12.49
C ALA A 177 -26.59 7.12 -11.03
N ALA A 178 -25.69 6.80 -10.09
CA ALA A 178 -26.04 6.69 -8.68
C ALA A 178 -26.45 8.03 -8.07
N ALA A 179 -27.35 7.95 -7.09
CA ALA A 179 -27.72 9.10 -6.27
C ALA A 179 -26.60 9.54 -5.33
N ALA A 180 -25.64 8.69 -4.97
CA ALA A 180 -24.54 9.05 -4.08
C ALA A 180 -23.29 8.21 -4.41
N PRO A 181 -22.65 8.45 -5.57
CA PRO A 181 -21.47 7.69 -5.93
C PRO A 181 -20.32 8.04 -5.00
N THR A 182 -19.47 7.06 -4.73
CA THR A 182 -18.26 7.28 -3.94
C THR A 182 -17.05 7.34 -4.88
N LEU A 183 -16.35 8.47 -4.87
CA LEU A 183 -15.05 8.58 -5.52
C LEU A 183 -14.03 7.85 -4.67
N ILE A 184 -13.20 7.00 -5.29
CA ILE A 184 -12.11 6.29 -4.65
C ILE A 184 -10.82 6.58 -5.42
N LEU A 185 -9.85 7.16 -4.73
CA LEU A 185 -8.50 7.36 -5.23
C LEU A 185 -7.59 6.34 -4.56
N VAL A 186 -6.86 5.59 -5.35
CA VAL A 186 -5.88 4.63 -4.86
C VAL A 186 -4.51 5.12 -5.22
N ASN A 187 -3.70 5.32 -4.20
CA ASN A 187 -2.31 5.68 -4.35
C ASN A 187 -1.45 4.45 -4.06
N PRO A 188 -0.80 3.87 -5.09
CA PRO A 188 -0.01 2.66 -4.94
C PRO A 188 1.46 2.92 -4.63
N LEU A 189 1.89 4.18 -4.56
CA LEU A 189 3.29 4.55 -4.37
C LEU A 189 3.56 4.99 -2.93
N ARG A 190 4.49 4.28 -2.28
CA ARG A 190 5.02 4.68 -0.97
C ARG A 190 5.59 6.09 -1.04
N GLY A 191 5.16 6.93 -0.09
CA GLY A 191 5.71 8.26 0.13
C GLY A 191 5.21 9.37 -0.81
N HIS A 192 4.54 9.02 -1.92
CA HIS A 192 3.84 10.03 -2.71
C HIS A 192 2.52 10.35 -2.02
N ARG A 193 2.18 11.63 -1.90
CA ARG A 193 0.96 12.07 -1.21
C ARG A 193 0.12 12.87 -2.18
N ILE A 194 -1.17 12.55 -2.24
CA ILE A 194 -2.14 13.39 -2.92
C ILE A 194 -2.31 14.64 -2.07
N ARG A 195 -1.94 15.81 -2.63
CA ARG A 195 -2.00 17.08 -1.90
C ARG A 195 -3.37 17.72 -1.96
N SER A 196 -3.97 17.74 -3.14
CA SER A 196 -5.35 18.19 -3.29
C SER A 196 -6.01 17.56 -4.50
N VAL A 197 -7.33 17.50 -4.41
CA VAL A 197 -8.24 17.04 -5.46
C VAL A 197 -9.34 18.09 -5.53
N LEU A 198 -9.67 18.52 -6.73
CA LEU A 198 -10.75 19.45 -7.02
C LEU A 198 -11.83 18.72 -7.80
N ILE A 199 -13.07 19.00 -7.46
CA ILE A 199 -14.30 18.46 -8.06
C ILE A 199 -15.05 19.67 -8.58
N ASP A 200 -15.03 19.89 -9.89
CA ASP A 200 -15.55 21.11 -10.54
C ASP A 200 -14.98 22.38 -9.88
N ASP A 201 -13.64 22.42 -9.71
CA ASP A 201 -12.88 23.48 -9.04
C ASP A 201 -13.17 23.68 -7.54
N VAL A 202 -13.98 22.80 -6.93
CA VAL A 202 -14.30 22.84 -5.50
C VAL A 202 -13.60 21.68 -4.78
N PRO A 203 -12.86 21.92 -3.68
CA PRO A 203 -12.31 20.83 -2.89
C PRO A 203 -13.44 20.08 -2.17
N PRO A 204 -13.54 18.75 -2.30
CA PRO A 204 -14.55 17.98 -1.59
C PRO A 204 -14.29 18.04 -0.09
N MET A 205 -15.38 18.10 0.67
CA MET A 205 -15.35 18.10 2.12
C MET A 205 -15.58 16.67 2.62
N ASN A 206 -14.82 16.24 3.61
CA ASN A 206 -14.88 14.91 4.23
C ASN A 206 -14.29 13.78 3.36
N TRP A 207 -12.99 13.65 3.46
CA TRP A 207 -12.25 12.49 3.00
C TRP A 207 -12.25 11.40 4.06
N THR A 208 -12.29 10.16 3.59
CA THR A 208 -11.98 8.96 4.37
C THR A 208 -10.71 8.34 3.81
N CYS A 209 -9.73 8.05 4.66
CA CYS A 209 -8.51 7.35 4.29
C CYS A 209 -8.52 5.96 4.92
N THR A 210 -8.29 4.95 4.08
CA THR A 210 -8.20 3.54 4.47
C THR A 210 -6.85 3.00 4.00
N PRO A 211 -5.90 2.76 4.93
CA PRO A 211 -4.58 2.29 4.56
C PRO A 211 -4.56 0.77 4.31
N GLY A 212 -3.96 0.38 3.20
CA GLY A 212 -3.75 -1.01 2.81
C GLY A 212 -4.96 -1.70 2.22
N LEU A 213 -4.66 -2.72 1.41
CA LEU A 213 -5.59 -3.78 1.04
C LEU A 213 -5.83 -4.73 2.22
N VAL A 214 -6.99 -5.39 2.26
CA VAL A 214 -7.29 -6.47 3.20
C VAL A 214 -6.25 -7.59 3.06
N GLY A 215 -5.88 -7.95 1.83
CA GLY A 215 -4.84 -8.95 1.60
C GLY A 215 -3.46 -8.53 2.13
N GLU A 216 -3.15 -7.23 2.14
CA GLU A 216 -1.92 -6.71 2.76
C GLU A 216 -1.99 -6.76 4.29
N GLN A 217 -3.13 -6.39 4.87
CA GLN A 217 -3.34 -6.44 6.33
C GLN A 217 -3.24 -7.87 6.87
N LEU A 218 -3.80 -8.84 6.13
CA LEU A 218 -3.70 -10.27 6.43
C LEU A 218 -2.35 -10.89 5.99
N GLN A 219 -1.54 -10.13 5.25
CA GLN A 219 -0.27 -10.56 4.66
C GLN A 219 -0.40 -11.87 3.88
N ILE A 220 -1.45 -12.04 3.07
CA ILE A 220 -1.71 -13.32 2.37
C ILE A 220 -0.67 -13.67 1.30
N PHE A 221 0.29 -12.77 1.04
CA PHE A 221 1.48 -13.02 0.24
C PHE A 221 2.56 -13.83 0.99
N ASN A 222 2.48 -13.95 2.32
CA ASN A 222 3.37 -14.75 3.14
C ASN A 222 2.85 -16.19 3.24
N PRO A 223 3.68 -17.24 3.01
CA PRO A 223 3.23 -18.62 3.11
C PRO A 223 2.54 -19.00 4.43
N PRO A 224 3.02 -18.56 5.62
CA PRO A 224 2.37 -18.90 6.89
C PRO A 224 0.94 -18.37 7.05
N THR A 225 0.59 -17.25 6.42
CA THR A 225 -0.71 -16.56 6.57
C THR A 225 -1.62 -16.74 5.35
N MET A 226 -1.14 -17.43 4.32
CA MET A 226 -1.88 -17.64 3.08
C MET A 226 -3.19 -18.40 3.29
N HIS A 227 -3.29 -19.23 4.33
CA HIS A 227 -4.49 -20.01 4.66
C HIS A 227 -5.61 -19.18 5.30
N LEU A 228 -5.37 -17.90 5.62
CA LEU A 228 -6.36 -17.03 6.25
C LEU A 228 -7.52 -16.63 5.32
N VAL A 229 -7.38 -16.88 4.01
CA VAL A 229 -8.44 -16.64 3.02
C VAL A 229 -8.72 -17.92 2.22
N THR A 230 -9.94 -18.01 1.71
CA THR A 230 -10.35 -19.12 0.84
C THR A 230 -9.98 -18.81 -0.60
N TRP A 231 -8.94 -19.47 -1.10
CA TRP A 231 -8.49 -19.35 -2.48
C TRP A 231 -9.34 -20.23 -3.40
N ALA A 232 -9.89 -19.66 -4.47
CA ALA A 232 -10.57 -20.39 -5.53
C ALA A 232 -9.60 -20.72 -6.68
N LEU A 233 -9.89 -21.74 -7.49
CA LEU A 233 -9.15 -21.94 -8.73
C LEU A 233 -9.39 -20.74 -9.65
N ALA A 234 -8.32 -20.14 -10.18
CA ALA A 234 -8.45 -18.97 -11.02
C ALA A 234 -9.00 -19.37 -12.40
N ASN A 235 -10.08 -18.71 -12.82
CA ASN A 235 -10.65 -18.94 -14.14
C ASN A 235 -9.98 -18.04 -15.18
N ALA A 236 -9.24 -18.65 -16.10
CA ALA A 236 -8.49 -17.95 -17.14
C ALA A 236 -9.38 -17.19 -18.14
N THR A 237 -10.66 -17.55 -18.29
CA THR A 237 -11.53 -17.02 -19.35
C THR A 237 -12.38 -15.82 -18.94
N HIS A 238 -12.43 -15.49 -17.65
CA HIS A 238 -13.24 -14.37 -17.16
C HIS A 238 -12.33 -13.26 -16.65
N GLY A 239 -12.65 -12.02 -17.03
CA GLY A 239 -12.01 -10.86 -16.43
C GLY A 239 -12.25 -10.86 -14.94
N HIS A 240 -11.20 -10.62 -14.16
CA HIS A 240 -11.28 -10.52 -12.71
C HIS A 240 -11.63 -9.10 -12.29
N VAL A 241 -12.15 -8.94 -11.07
CA VAL A 241 -12.40 -7.62 -10.50
C VAL A 241 -11.07 -6.94 -10.13
N PRO A 242 -11.02 -5.59 -10.06
CA PRO A 242 -9.85 -4.88 -9.55
C PRO A 242 -9.39 -5.40 -8.19
N PHE A 243 -8.08 -5.38 -7.96
CA PHE A 243 -7.40 -5.84 -6.73
C PHE A 243 -7.64 -7.33 -6.42
N THR A 244 -7.66 -8.14 -7.46
CA THR A 244 -7.66 -9.60 -7.32
C THR A 244 -6.26 -10.09 -7.01
N TRP A 245 -6.16 -10.95 -5.99
CA TRP A 245 -4.94 -11.62 -5.61
C TRP A 245 -4.84 -12.96 -6.33
N PHE A 246 -3.71 -13.23 -6.97
CA PHE A 246 -3.40 -14.52 -7.58
C PHE A 246 -2.25 -15.18 -6.84
N ARG A 247 -2.30 -16.50 -6.71
CA ARG A 247 -1.18 -17.29 -6.21
C ARG A 247 -0.92 -18.52 -7.06
N ALA A 248 0.33 -18.96 -7.10
CA ALA A 248 0.72 -20.26 -7.61
C ALA A 248 1.91 -20.78 -6.82
N SER A 249 2.01 -22.11 -6.69
CA SER A 249 3.14 -22.78 -6.06
C SER A 249 3.86 -23.70 -7.05
N PHE A 250 5.15 -23.91 -6.83
CA PHE A 250 5.97 -24.85 -7.60
C PHE A 250 7.19 -25.31 -6.80
N ASP A 251 7.65 -26.53 -7.10
CA ASP A 251 8.86 -27.08 -6.49
C ASP A 251 10.11 -26.58 -7.21
N GLY A 252 11.17 -26.31 -6.44
CA GLY A 252 12.44 -25.82 -6.98
C GLY A 252 13.65 -26.39 -6.24
N PRO A 253 14.84 -26.32 -6.84
CA PRO A 253 16.07 -26.68 -6.15
C PRO A 253 16.26 -25.75 -4.94
N PRO A 254 16.42 -26.27 -3.72
CA PRO A 254 16.48 -25.45 -2.52
C PRO A 254 17.77 -24.63 -2.48
N ARG A 255 17.66 -23.41 -1.97
CA ARG A 255 18.77 -22.45 -1.74
C ARG A 255 19.57 -22.12 -3.01
N ALA A 256 18.90 -22.13 -4.15
CA ALA A 256 19.54 -21.85 -5.42
C ALA A 256 19.18 -20.44 -5.91
N GLN A 257 20.19 -19.65 -6.28
CA GLN A 257 19.94 -18.35 -6.91
C GLN A 257 19.45 -18.58 -8.35
N ARG A 258 18.38 -17.89 -8.73
CA ARG A 258 17.71 -18.03 -10.02
C ARG A 258 17.25 -16.67 -10.53
N VAL A 259 17.02 -16.60 -11.83
CA VAL A 259 16.34 -15.48 -12.47
C VAL A 259 14.92 -15.93 -12.78
N LEU A 260 13.96 -15.34 -12.06
CA LEU A 260 12.53 -15.46 -12.30
C LEU A 260 12.15 -14.45 -13.39
N ARG A 261 11.60 -14.94 -14.49
CA ARG A 261 11.11 -14.07 -15.57
C ARG A 261 9.61 -14.22 -15.68
N LEU A 262 8.91 -13.11 -15.57
CA LEU A 262 7.47 -13.01 -15.72
C LEU A 262 7.16 -12.34 -17.06
N ARG A 263 6.41 -13.03 -17.91
CA ARG A 263 5.72 -12.44 -19.06
C ARG A 263 4.24 -12.45 -18.75
N GLY A 264 3.75 -11.34 -18.23
CA GLY A 264 2.35 -11.17 -17.85
C GLY A 264 1.51 -10.73 -19.04
N HIS A 265 1.46 -11.48 -20.13
CA HIS A 265 0.46 -11.18 -21.17
C HIS A 265 -0.92 -11.24 -20.50
N GLY A 266 -1.75 -10.22 -20.71
CA GLY A 266 -3.06 -10.09 -20.06
C GLY A 266 -3.03 -9.46 -18.66
N LEU A 267 -1.89 -9.35 -17.99
CA LEU A 267 -1.76 -8.54 -16.77
C LEU A 267 -1.71 -7.06 -17.13
N THR A 268 -2.28 -6.21 -16.27
CA THR A 268 -2.30 -4.75 -16.50
C THR A 268 -1.29 -4.03 -15.62
N ARG A 269 -1.42 -4.12 -14.31
CA ARG A 269 -0.52 -3.49 -13.34
C ARG A 269 -0.78 -4.05 -11.96
N GLY A 270 0.25 -4.05 -11.13
CA GLY A 270 0.14 -4.68 -9.83
C GLY A 270 1.45 -4.78 -9.08
N HIS A 271 1.43 -5.61 -8.04
CA HIS A 271 2.61 -5.99 -7.28
C HIS A 271 2.84 -7.50 -7.35
N ILE A 272 4.12 -7.88 -7.36
CA ILE A 272 4.56 -9.27 -7.29
C ILE A 272 5.29 -9.53 -5.98
N TYR A 273 5.04 -10.72 -5.42
CA TYR A 273 5.69 -11.27 -4.26
C TYR A 273 6.21 -12.67 -4.56
N PHE A 274 7.35 -13.02 -3.96
CA PHE A 274 7.96 -14.33 -4.07
C PHE A 274 8.39 -14.80 -2.67
N ASN A 275 7.82 -15.92 -2.21
CA ASN A 275 8.07 -16.46 -0.86
C ASN A 275 7.91 -15.41 0.25
N GLY A 276 6.88 -14.57 0.16
CA GLY A 276 6.62 -13.49 1.13
C GLY A 276 7.42 -12.20 0.92
N VAL A 277 8.39 -12.19 0.01
CA VAL A 277 9.22 -11.01 -0.30
C VAL A 277 8.61 -10.25 -1.46
N SER A 278 8.37 -8.94 -1.28
CA SER A 278 7.94 -8.08 -2.39
C SER A 278 9.06 -7.93 -3.42
N LEU A 279 8.76 -8.25 -4.68
CA LEU A 279 9.69 -8.10 -5.80
C LEU A 279 9.49 -6.76 -6.54
N GLY A 280 8.42 -6.04 -6.25
CA GLY A 280 8.13 -4.71 -6.80
C GLY A 280 6.85 -4.65 -7.63
N ARG A 281 6.69 -3.53 -8.35
CA ARG A 281 5.55 -3.27 -9.23
C ARG A 281 5.78 -3.85 -10.61
N TYR A 282 4.70 -4.29 -11.24
CA TYR A 282 4.65 -4.61 -12.66
C TYR A 282 3.64 -3.73 -13.39
N CYS A 283 3.85 -3.53 -14.69
CA CYS A 283 2.94 -2.81 -15.58
C CYS A 283 2.99 -3.48 -16.97
N ALA A 284 1.86 -3.54 -17.67
CA ALA A 284 1.67 -4.27 -18.94
C ALA A 284 2.58 -3.77 -20.06
N THR A 285 3.02 -2.52 -19.98
CA THR A 285 3.94 -1.91 -20.94
C THR A 285 5.34 -2.51 -20.84
N ALA A 286 5.70 -3.14 -19.70
CA ALA A 286 6.94 -3.86 -19.56
C ALA A 286 6.83 -5.23 -20.25
N ALA A 287 7.41 -5.33 -21.45
CA ALA A 287 7.41 -6.55 -22.25
C ALA A 287 8.03 -7.77 -21.53
N ARG A 288 8.84 -7.54 -20.49
CA ARG A 288 9.54 -8.59 -19.74
C ARG A 288 9.99 -8.06 -18.39
N LEU A 289 9.64 -8.80 -17.34
CA LEU A 289 10.11 -8.51 -15.98
C LEU A 289 11.05 -9.63 -15.54
N GLU A 290 12.22 -9.26 -15.03
CA GLU A 290 13.22 -10.20 -14.52
C GLU A 290 13.55 -9.86 -13.07
N TYR A 291 13.53 -10.88 -12.21
CA TYR A 291 13.84 -10.74 -10.80
C TYR A 291 14.85 -11.81 -10.41
N THR A 292 15.90 -11.41 -9.70
CA THR A 292 16.80 -12.35 -9.06
C THR A 292 16.17 -12.83 -7.76
N VAL A 293 15.95 -14.15 -7.66
CA VAL A 293 15.28 -14.78 -6.52
C VAL A 293 16.11 -15.94 -5.98
N THR A 294 15.90 -16.27 -4.70
CA THR A 294 16.47 -17.46 -4.08
C THR A 294 15.36 -18.49 -3.88
N THR A 295 15.44 -19.62 -4.58
CA THR A 295 14.43 -20.66 -4.50
C THR A 295 14.54 -21.48 -3.22
N GLN A 296 13.41 -22.02 -2.79
CA GLN A 296 13.25 -22.98 -1.71
C GLN A 296 12.76 -24.31 -2.30
N ALA A 297 12.55 -25.32 -1.45
CA ALA A 297 11.98 -26.60 -1.89
C ALA A 297 10.57 -26.39 -2.47
N GLU A 298 9.72 -25.66 -1.73
CA GLU A 298 8.41 -25.19 -2.17
C GLU A 298 8.46 -23.67 -2.33
N ASN A 299 8.08 -23.17 -3.50
CA ASN A 299 8.07 -21.75 -3.81
C ASN A 299 6.66 -21.28 -4.07
N VAL A 300 6.37 -20.04 -3.69
CA VAL A 300 5.08 -19.41 -3.92
C VAL A 300 5.27 -18.05 -4.57
N ILE A 301 4.56 -17.84 -5.67
CA ILE A 301 4.43 -16.55 -6.34
C ILE A 301 3.04 -16.02 -5.99
N VAL A 302 2.98 -14.75 -5.56
CA VAL A 302 1.73 -14.04 -5.35
C VAL A 302 1.73 -12.77 -6.17
N LEU A 303 0.64 -12.50 -6.87
CA LEU A 303 0.41 -11.28 -7.62
C LEU A 303 -0.82 -10.59 -7.05
N VAL A 304 -0.84 -9.27 -7.03
CA VAL A 304 -2.07 -8.49 -6.85
C VAL A 304 -2.27 -7.64 -8.09
N GLU A 305 -3.35 -7.90 -8.81
CA GLU A 305 -3.70 -7.22 -10.05
C GLU A 305 -4.66 -6.08 -9.75
N GLU A 306 -4.26 -4.84 -10.05
CA GLU A 306 -4.98 -3.64 -9.62
C GLU A 306 -6.20 -3.32 -10.50
N LEU A 307 -6.27 -3.85 -11.71
CA LEU A 307 -7.39 -3.66 -12.63
C LEU A 307 -7.97 -5.02 -13.07
N THR A 308 -8.62 -5.03 -14.23
CA THR A 308 -9.22 -6.21 -14.84
C THR A 308 -8.21 -6.87 -15.79
N GLY A 309 -7.24 -7.61 -15.21
CA GLY A 309 -6.29 -8.43 -15.97
C GLY A 309 -6.78 -9.86 -16.21
N SER A 310 -6.07 -10.60 -17.06
CA SER A 310 -6.21 -12.05 -17.23
C SER A 310 -4.89 -12.75 -16.93
N ILE A 311 -4.97 -13.84 -16.18
CA ILE A 311 -3.84 -14.70 -15.86
C ILE A 311 -3.57 -15.79 -16.91
N ALA A 312 -4.45 -15.92 -17.92
CA ALA A 312 -4.45 -17.03 -18.87
C ALA A 312 -3.14 -17.19 -19.63
N THR A 313 -2.44 -16.08 -19.81
CA THR A 313 -1.25 -15.96 -20.66
C THR A 313 -0.01 -15.55 -19.86
N ILE A 314 -0.02 -15.79 -18.54
CA ILE A 314 1.17 -15.58 -17.72
C ILE A 314 2.15 -16.72 -17.97
N ASP A 315 3.28 -16.39 -18.58
CA ASP A 315 4.42 -17.30 -18.65
C ASP A 315 5.43 -16.94 -17.55
N VAL A 316 5.71 -17.91 -16.70
CA VAL A 316 6.79 -17.81 -15.71
C VAL A 316 7.89 -18.77 -16.11
N THR A 317 9.11 -18.25 -16.21
CA THR A 317 10.29 -19.09 -16.45
C THR A 317 11.32 -18.88 -15.36
N LEU A 318 11.99 -19.97 -15.00
CA LEU A 318 13.09 -19.97 -14.07
C LEU A 318 14.38 -20.33 -14.81
N SER A 319 15.43 -19.55 -14.62
CA SER A 319 16.72 -19.80 -15.26
C SER A 319 17.89 -19.60 -14.28
N GLN A 320 19.03 -20.22 -14.58
CA GLN A 320 20.26 -19.95 -13.84
C GLN A 320 20.80 -18.56 -14.20
N PRO A 321 21.41 -17.84 -13.24
CA PRO A 321 22.07 -16.56 -13.53
C PRO A 321 23.25 -16.78 -14.49
N ALA A 322 23.49 -15.83 -15.40
CA ALA A 322 24.50 -15.94 -16.45
C ALA A 322 25.93 -16.13 -15.89
N GLU A 323 26.25 -15.49 -14.76
CA GLU A 323 27.58 -15.54 -14.14
C GLU A 323 27.94 -16.92 -13.57
N ALA A 324 26.96 -17.68 -13.07
CA ALA A 324 27.22 -19.02 -12.51
C ALA A 324 27.69 -20.02 -13.58
N ARG A 325 27.41 -19.75 -14.86
CA ARG A 325 27.78 -20.65 -15.96
C ARG A 325 29.24 -20.49 -16.39
N ALA A 326 29.78 -19.28 -16.36
CA ALA A 326 31.18 -19.04 -16.70
C ALA A 326 32.12 -19.84 -15.80
N VAL A 327 31.80 -19.96 -14.51
CA VAL A 327 32.59 -20.76 -13.56
C VAL A 327 32.50 -22.26 -13.86
N ALA A 328 31.29 -22.78 -14.13
CA ALA A 328 31.08 -24.20 -14.42
C ALA A 328 31.75 -24.67 -15.73
N GLU A 329 31.78 -23.83 -16.77
CA GLU A 329 32.45 -24.13 -18.05
C GLU A 329 33.98 -24.06 -17.94
N THR A 330 34.52 -23.26 -17.00
CA THR A 330 35.96 -23.20 -16.77
C THR A 330 36.47 -24.45 -16.02
N GLU A 331 35.68 -25.00 -15.09
CA GLU A 331 36.06 -26.22 -14.35
C GLU A 331 35.99 -27.50 -15.20
N THR A 332 35.15 -27.55 -16.24
CA THR A 332 35.03 -28.71 -17.12
C THR A 332 36.10 -28.78 -18.22
N SER A 333 36.87 -27.70 -18.44
CA SER A 333 37.93 -27.65 -19.47
C SER A 333 39.32 -28.05 -18.95
N ILE A 334 39.47 -28.44 -17.68
CA ILE A 334 40.77 -28.75 -17.05
C ILE A 334 41.02 -30.28 -16.94
N TYR A 335 40.13 -31.11 -17.47
CA TYR A 335 40.27 -32.58 -17.50
C TYR A 335 40.18 -33.14 -18.92
#